data_AF-A0A833PIR2-F1
#
_entry.id   AF-A0A833PIR2-F1
#
_cell.length_a   1.000
_cell.length_b   1.000
_cell.length_c   1.000
_cell.angle_alpha   90.00
_cell.angle_beta   90.00
_cell.angle_gamma   90.00
#
_symmetry.space_group_name_H-M   'P 1'
#
loop_
_entity.id
_entity.type
_entity.pdbx_description
1 polymer ?
#
loop_
_entity_poly.entity_id
_entity_poly.type
_entity_poly.pdbx_seq_one_letter_code
_entity_poly.pdbx_strand_id
1 'polypeptide(L)'
;MQCNVVCLLKLSYAIDSDVVLLSKVMTHLAEYVARIYDLQSKHETCNTQLKIAHVTEQARQSDLDDVTFMQTTKIYTFVDGTQLKQTIEQDNQLFEVEACLESWIEYQVIHHSNEKIHPQKIHFDNHCRELHWIKCFNSAQN
;
A
#
# COMPACT_ATOMS: atom_id res chain seq x y z
N MET A 1 20.05 -26.57 2.75
CA MET A 1 19.02 -26.85 1.73
C MET A 1 18.98 -25.68 0.78
N GLN A 2 19.48 -25.88 -0.44
CA GLN A 2 19.41 -24.93 -1.55
C GLN A 2 18.02 -25.00 -2.18
N CYS A 3 17.43 -23.84 -2.47
CA CYS A 3 16.50 -23.67 -3.58
C CYS A 3 16.83 -22.36 -4.29
N ASN A 4 17.53 -22.49 -5.42
CA ASN A 4 17.46 -21.56 -6.55
C ASN A 4 16.00 -21.54 -7.06
N VAL A 5 15.45 -20.51 -7.72
CA VAL A 5 15.79 -20.06 -9.09
C VAL A 5 15.05 -18.74 -9.38
N VAL A 6 15.84 -17.71 -9.71
CA VAL A 6 15.73 -16.75 -10.83
C VAL A 6 14.47 -15.88 -10.98
N CYS A 7 14.68 -14.56 -10.86
CA CYS A 7 14.15 -13.59 -11.82
C CYS A 7 15.29 -12.63 -12.22
N LEU A 8 16.15 -13.10 -13.13
CA LEU A 8 17.20 -12.32 -13.77
C LEU A 8 16.60 -11.64 -15.01
N LEU A 9 16.55 -10.31 -15.00
CA LEU A 9 16.67 -9.54 -16.24
C LEU A 9 18.08 -8.96 -16.27
N LYS A 10 18.97 -9.69 -16.94
CA LYS A 10 20.24 -9.15 -17.43
C LYS A 10 19.94 -8.24 -18.63
N LEU A 11 20.23 -6.96 -18.49
CA LEU A 11 20.54 -6.10 -19.63
C LEU A 11 22.02 -5.72 -19.48
N SER A 12 22.85 -6.46 -20.20
CA SER A 12 24.27 -6.17 -20.38
C SER A 12 24.42 -5.11 -21.47
N TYR A 13 24.87 -3.92 -21.11
CA TYR A 13 25.56 -2.99 -22.01
C TYR A 13 26.71 -2.36 -21.25
N ALA A 14 27.93 -2.59 -21.74
CA ALA A 14 29.14 -1.93 -21.29
C ALA A 14 29.42 -0.76 -22.23
N ILE A 15 29.33 0.48 -21.74
CA ILE A 15 29.96 1.67 -22.32
C ILE A 15 30.41 2.59 -21.17
N ASP A 16 31.60 3.15 -21.37
CA ASP A 16 32.47 3.97 -20.52
C ASP A 16 31.87 4.92 -19.48
N SER A 17 32.68 5.06 -18.41
CA SER A 17 32.82 6.13 -17.41
C SER A 17 31.79 7.28 -17.42
N ASP A 18 31.24 7.58 -16.22
CA ASP A 18 30.34 8.69 -15.88
C ASP A 18 28.81 8.45 -15.97
N VAL A 19 28.34 7.23 -15.65
CA VAL A 19 26.94 7.02 -15.25
C VAL A 19 26.90 6.81 -13.74
N VAL A 20 26.74 7.92 -13.00
CA VAL A 20 26.22 7.91 -11.63
C VAL A 20 25.08 6.91 -11.59
N LEU A 21 25.28 5.83 -10.84
CA LEU A 21 24.39 4.68 -10.74
C LEU A 21 23.05 5.14 -10.13
N LEU A 22 22.18 5.72 -10.96
CA LEU A 22 20.77 5.98 -10.69
C LEU A 22 20.02 4.64 -10.75
N SER A 23 20.46 3.64 -9.98
CA SER A 23 19.58 2.53 -9.61
C SER A 23 18.63 3.07 -8.55
N LYS A 24 17.64 3.85 -9.00
CA LYS A 24 16.53 4.32 -8.16
C LYS A 24 15.77 3.07 -7.72
N VAL A 25 16.05 2.60 -6.50
CA VAL A 25 15.31 1.52 -5.86
C VAL A 25 13.83 1.93 -5.92
N MET A 26 13.00 1.09 -6.55
CA MET A 26 11.56 1.34 -6.56
C MET A 26 11.01 0.88 -5.21
N THR A 27 10.44 1.80 -4.46
CA THR A 27 9.86 1.54 -3.14
C THR A 27 8.52 0.85 -3.33
N HIS A 28 8.27 -0.24 -2.59
CA HIS A 28 7.02 -0.96 -2.76
C HIS A 28 5.88 -0.27 -2.00
N LEU A 29 4.70 -0.15 -2.62
CA LEU A 29 3.54 0.52 -1.97
C LEU A 29 3.17 -0.12 -0.63
N ALA A 30 3.37 -1.43 -0.49
CA ALA A 30 3.09 -2.13 0.76
C ALA A 30 3.87 -1.60 1.97
N GLU A 31 5.03 -0.99 1.76
CA GLU A 31 5.83 -0.40 2.85
C GLU A 31 5.10 0.80 3.47
N TYR A 32 4.51 1.67 2.64
CA TYR A 32 3.67 2.79 3.09
C TYR A 32 2.37 2.29 3.72
N VAL A 33 1.71 1.31 3.09
CA VAL A 33 0.45 0.74 3.62
C VAL A 33 0.68 0.07 4.97
N ALA A 34 1.81 -0.60 5.19
CA ALA A 34 2.15 -1.18 6.48
C ALA A 34 2.17 -0.12 7.61
N ARG A 35 2.65 1.10 7.33
CA ARG A 35 2.68 2.18 8.34
C ARG A 35 1.30 2.66 8.74
N ILE A 36 0.31 2.56 7.86
CA ILE A 36 -1.09 2.87 8.18
C ILE A 36 -1.60 1.90 9.26
N TYR A 37 -1.19 0.64 9.20
CA TYR A 37 -1.52 -0.37 10.22
C TYR A 37 -0.70 -0.22 11.50
N ASP A 38 0.59 0.12 11.40
CA ASP A 38 1.44 0.35 12.57
C ASP A 38 0.96 1.54 13.43
N LEU A 39 0.38 2.57 12.80
CA LEU A 39 -0.29 3.67 13.51
C LEU A 39 -1.43 3.17 14.40
N GLN A 40 -2.15 2.15 13.96
CA GLN A 40 -3.27 1.58 14.71
C GLN A 40 -2.78 0.69 15.87
N SER A 41 -1.54 0.20 15.80
CA SER A 41 -0.95 -0.76 16.76
C SER A 41 0.05 -0.16 17.77
N LYS A 42 0.37 1.15 17.70
CA LYS A 42 1.31 1.87 18.59
C LYS A 42 2.76 1.35 18.59
N HIS A 43 3.21 0.70 17.52
CA HIS A 43 4.62 0.32 17.37
C HIS A 43 5.44 1.48 16.78
N GLU A 44 6.37 2.04 17.57
CA GLU A 44 7.34 3.02 17.08
C GLU A 44 8.36 2.35 16.14
N THR A 45 8.56 2.92 14.96
CA THR A 45 9.49 2.41 13.95
C THR A 45 10.62 3.40 13.69
N CYS A 46 11.81 2.86 13.40
CA CYS A 46 13.07 3.59 13.28
C CYS A 46 13.20 4.38 11.95
N ASN A 47 12.39 4.06 10.93
CA ASN A 47 12.39 4.80 9.67
C ASN A 47 11.50 6.05 9.79
N THR A 48 12.14 7.19 10.02
CA THR A 48 11.49 8.49 10.27
C THR A 48 10.81 9.10 9.05
N GLN A 49 11.16 8.68 7.82
CA GLN A 49 10.62 9.25 6.58
C GLN A 49 9.25 8.70 6.20
N LEU A 50 8.98 7.42 6.52
CA LEU A 50 7.69 6.77 6.29
C LEU A 50 6.69 7.02 7.42
N LYS A 51 6.98 7.95 8.33
CA LYS A 51 6.04 8.38 9.35
C LYS A 51 4.91 9.18 8.71
N ILE A 52 3.69 8.94 9.16
CA ILE A 52 2.52 9.70 8.72
C ILE A 52 2.51 11.05 9.46
N ALA A 53 2.52 12.13 8.70
CA ALA A 53 2.50 13.50 9.20
C ALA A 53 1.06 14.01 9.41
N HIS A 54 0.16 13.67 8.49
CA HIS A 54 -1.22 14.15 8.51
C HIS A 54 -2.17 13.14 7.87
N VAL A 55 -3.41 13.09 8.36
CA VAL A 55 -4.49 12.27 7.79
C VAL A 55 -5.73 13.13 7.66
N THR A 56 -6.34 13.14 6.47
CA THR A 56 -7.71 13.62 6.28
C THR A 56 -8.63 12.44 6.03
N GLU A 57 -9.86 12.54 6.49
CA GLU A 57 -10.86 11.48 6.39
C GLU A 57 -12.20 12.07 5.96
N GLN A 58 -12.86 11.39 5.03
CA GLN A 58 -14.21 11.67 4.60
C GLN A 58 -15.00 10.37 4.52
N ALA A 59 -16.14 10.31 5.20
CA ALA A 59 -17.11 9.23 5.05
C ALA A 59 -18.31 9.72 4.23
N ARG A 60 -18.86 8.83 3.42
CA ARG A 60 -20.11 9.03 2.68
C ARG A 60 -20.96 7.78 2.83
N GLN A 61 -22.25 7.99 3.02
CA GLN A 61 -23.23 6.93 2.97
C GLN A 61 -24.12 7.16 1.75
N SER A 62 -24.46 6.09 1.06
CA SER A 62 -25.42 6.10 -0.04
C SER A 62 -26.30 4.87 0.05
N ASP A 63 -27.57 5.03 -0.29
CA ASP A 63 -28.52 3.93 -0.35
C ASP A 63 -28.83 3.64 -1.83
N LEU A 64 -28.74 2.37 -2.21
CA LEU A 64 -29.17 1.88 -3.52
C LEU A 64 -30.09 0.69 -3.28
N ASP A 65 -31.35 0.86 -3.67
CA ASP A 65 -32.44 -0.07 -3.33
C ASP A 65 -32.52 -0.34 -1.81
N ASP A 66 -32.49 -1.61 -1.39
CA ASP A 66 -32.54 -2.02 0.02
C ASP A 66 -31.15 -2.17 0.65
N VAL A 67 -30.09 -1.71 -0.03
CA VAL A 67 -28.69 -1.84 0.40
C VAL A 67 -28.11 -0.47 0.73
N THR A 68 -27.53 -0.36 1.93
CA THR A 68 -26.80 0.84 2.37
C THR A 68 -25.32 0.60 2.20
N PHE A 69 -24.64 1.52 1.51
CA PHE A 69 -23.21 1.53 1.28
C PHE A 69 -22.54 2.60 2.13
N MET A 70 -21.45 2.24 2.79
CA MET A 70 -20.57 3.14 3.50
C MET A 70 -19.22 3.19 2.78
N GLN A 71 -18.88 4.36 2.25
CA GLN A 71 -17.57 4.63 1.67
C GLN A 71 -16.78 5.56 2.58
N THR A 72 -15.60 5.11 3.02
CA THR A 72 -14.64 5.93 3.74
C THR A 72 -13.44 6.19 2.83
N THR A 73 -13.04 7.46 2.70
CA THR A 73 -11.84 7.87 1.95
C THR A 73 -10.89 8.61 2.88
N LYS A 74 -9.64 8.14 2.94
CA LYS A 74 -8.58 8.73 3.77
C LYS A 74 -7.42 9.15 2.89
N ILE A 75 -6.87 10.34 3.14
CA ILE A 75 -5.62 10.79 2.51
C ILE A 75 -4.55 10.85 3.59
N TYR A 76 -3.53 10.01 3.45
CA TYR A 76 -2.37 9.95 4.30
C TYR A 76 -1.25 10.77 3.68
N THR A 77 -0.77 11.78 4.39
CA THR A 77 0.43 12.53 4.02
C THR A 77 1.59 12.07 4.90
N PHE A 78 2.65 11.59 4.27
CA PHE A 78 3.86 11.11 4.92
C PHE A 78 4.89 12.24 5.08
N VAL A 79 5.84 12.07 6.01
CA VAL A 79 6.88 13.07 6.31
C VAL A 79 7.81 13.30 5.12
N ASP A 80 8.04 12.28 4.30
CA ASP A 80 8.78 12.41 3.04
C ASP A 80 8.03 13.27 1.98
N GLY A 81 6.75 13.59 2.21
CA GLY A 81 5.88 14.34 1.31
C GLY A 81 4.98 13.46 0.45
N THR A 82 5.16 12.14 0.42
CA THR A 82 4.29 11.21 -0.32
C THR A 82 2.86 11.29 0.21
N GLN A 83 1.88 11.17 -0.70
CA GLN A 83 0.47 11.10 -0.35
C GLN A 83 -0.20 9.84 -0.91
N LEU A 84 -0.91 9.14 -0.03
CA LEU A 84 -1.69 7.95 -0.36
C LEU A 84 -3.17 8.21 -0.11
N LYS A 85 -4.00 7.90 -1.10
CA LYS A 85 -5.46 7.80 -0.93
C LYS A 85 -5.82 6.34 -0.65
N GLN A 86 -6.53 6.11 0.44
CA GLN A 86 -7.23 4.87 0.73
C GLN A 86 -8.72 5.11 0.53
N THR A 87 -9.41 4.20 -0.15
CA THR A 87 -10.86 4.15 -0.18
C THR A 87 -11.31 2.78 0.27
N ILE A 88 -12.25 2.71 1.21
CA ILE A 88 -12.88 1.48 1.67
C ILE A 88 -14.37 1.65 1.46
N GLU A 89 -14.98 0.73 0.74
CA GLU A 89 -16.42 0.64 0.55
C GLU A 89 -16.92 -0.70 1.11
N GLN A 90 -17.96 -0.62 1.92
CA GLN A 90 -18.61 -1.76 2.56
C GLN A 90 -20.12 -1.54 2.47
N ASP A 91 -20.86 -2.57 2.11
CA ASP A 91 -22.31 -2.56 2.26
C ASP A 91 -22.73 -3.03 3.67
N ASN A 92 -24.02 -2.89 3.96
CA ASN A 92 -24.63 -3.37 5.19
C ASN A 92 -24.92 -4.88 5.17
N GLN A 93 -24.56 -5.59 4.10
CA GLN A 93 -24.77 -7.01 3.95
C GLN A 93 -23.53 -7.75 4.45
N LEU A 94 -23.67 -8.43 5.58
CA LEU A 94 -22.56 -9.16 6.20
C LEU A 94 -22.33 -10.49 5.48
N PHE A 95 -21.77 -10.43 4.26
CA PHE A 95 -21.27 -11.62 3.57
C PHE A 95 -19.83 -11.88 3.95
N GLU A 96 -19.54 -13.12 4.31
CA GLU A 96 -18.19 -13.59 4.55
C GLU A 96 -17.65 -14.31 3.29
N VAL A 97 -16.48 -13.87 2.83
CA VAL A 97 -15.67 -14.58 1.83
C VAL A 97 -14.43 -15.11 2.55
N GLU A 98 -14.22 -16.43 2.52
CA GLU A 98 -13.03 -17.06 3.14
C GLU A 98 -12.84 -16.67 4.64
N ALA A 99 -13.96 -16.57 5.39
CA ALA A 99 -14.03 -16.14 6.80
C ALA A 99 -13.73 -14.64 7.07
N CYS A 100 -13.72 -13.80 6.03
CA CYS A 100 -13.48 -12.37 6.14
C CYS A 100 -14.66 -11.61 5.53
N LEU A 101 -15.08 -10.53 6.18
CA LEU A 101 -16.14 -9.67 5.64
C LEU A 101 -15.71 -9.06 4.30
N GLU A 102 -16.62 -9.08 3.33
CA GLU A 102 -16.41 -8.45 2.04
C GLU A 102 -16.21 -6.94 2.21
N SER A 103 -15.20 -6.38 1.52
CA SER A 103 -14.85 -4.96 1.60
C SER A 103 -14.03 -4.55 0.38
N TRP A 104 -14.50 -3.54 -0.35
CA TRP A 104 -13.79 -3.01 -1.51
C TRP A 104 -12.77 -1.97 -1.08
N ILE A 105 -11.51 -2.37 -1.05
CA ILE A 105 -10.40 -1.56 -0.53
C ILE A 105 -9.50 -1.16 -1.68
N GLU A 106 -9.26 0.13 -1.87
CA GLU A 106 -8.36 0.69 -2.88
C GLU A 106 -7.27 1.52 -2.21
N TYR A 107 -6.03 1.32 -2.64
CA TYR A 107 -4.93 2.23 -2.36
C TYR A 107 -4.41 2.85 -3.65
N GLN A 108 -4.18 4.16 -3.61
CA GLN A 108 -3.65 4.91 -4.74
C GLN A 108 -2.62 5.94 -4.28
N VAL A 109 -1.45 5.92 -4.91
CA VAL A 109 -0.46 7.00 -4.77
C VAL A 109 -1.00 8.21 -5.53
N ILE A 110 -1.29 9.29 -4.83
CA ILE A 110 -1.81 10.54 -5.43
C ILE A 110 -0.73 11.61 -5.55
N HIS A 111 0.33 11.51 -4.76
CA HIS A 111 1.55 12.30 -4.88
C HIS A 111 2.74 11.47 -4.38
N HIS A 112 3.88 11.54 -5.05
CA HIS A 112 5.11 10.89 -4.62
C HIS A 112 6.22 11.94 -4.47
N SER A 113 6.99 11.85 -3.41
CA SER A 113 8.03 12.83 -3.07
C SER A 113 9.15 12.88 -4.12
N ASN A 114 9.97 11.83 -4.17
CA ASN A 114 11.07 11.68 -5.12
C ASN A 114 11.24 10.23 -5.57
N GLU A 115 10.96 9.24 -4.73
CA GLU A 115 11.07 7.83 -5.07
C GLU A 115 9.86 7.35 -5.88
N LYS A 116 10.10 6.45 -6.84
CA LYS A 116 9.00 5.87 -7.61
C LYS A 116 8.41 4.72 -6.81
N ILE A 117 7.19 4.90 -6.34
CA ILE A 117 6.44 3.86 -5.61
C ILE A 117 5.79 2.90 -6.61
N HIS A 118 5.84 1.59 -6.37
CA HIS A 118 5.15 0.61 -7.20
C HIS A 118 4.46 -0.47 -6.36
N PRO A 119 3.24 -0.90 -6.70
CA PRO A 119 2.35 -0.31 -7.72
C PRO A 119 1.84 1.08 -7.33
N GLN A 120 1.40 1.89 -8.30
CA GLN A 120 0.78 3.20 -8.04
C GLN A 120 -0.68 3.07 -7.57
N LYS A 121 -1.31 1.92 -7.84
CA LYS A 121 -2.70 1.63 -7.49
C LYS A 121 -2.87 0.13 -7.27
N ILE A 122 -3.62 -0.27 -6.25
CA ILE A 122 -3.99 -1.66 -5.97
C ILE A 122 -5.37 -1.72 -5.32
N HIS A 123 -6.09 -2.82 -5.52
CA HIS A 123 -7.38 -3.07 -4.90
C HIS A 123 -7.45 -4.45 -4.23
N PHE A 124 -8.33 -4.58 -3.24
CA PHE A 124 -8.66 -5.81 -2.53
C PHE A 124 -10.18 -5.88 -2.35
N ASP A 125 -10.70 -7.10 -2.27
CA ASP A 125 -12.11 -7.45 -2.04
C ASP A 125 -12.39 -7.81 -0.57
N ASN A 126 -11.36 -7.92 0.26
CA ASN A 126 -11.45 -8.08 1.71
C ASN A 126 -10.14 -7.69 2.41
N HIS A 127 -10.24 -7.43 3.71
CA HIS A 127 -9.10 -7.08 4.57
C HIS A 127 -8.07 -8.22 4.75
N CYS A 128 -8.45 -9.48 4.53
CA CYS A 128 -7.55 -10.61 4.72
C CYS A 128 -6.50 -10.72 3.60
N ARG A 129 -6.92 -10.51 2.35
CA ARG A 129 -6.01 -10.44 1.19
C ARG A 129 -5.10 -9.22 1.25
N GLU A 130 -5.65 -8.10 1.69
CA GLU A 130 -4.88 -6.89 1.97
C GLU A 130 -3.77 -7.16 3.01
N LEU A 131 -4.12 -7.71 4.19
CA LEU A 131 -3.15 -8.03 5.24
C LEU A 131 -2.10 -9.06 4.79
N HIS A 132 -2.52 -10.06 4.02
CA HIS A 132 -1.61 -11.04 3.43
C HIS A 132 -0.60 -10.35 2.49
N TRP A 133 -1.07 -9.48 1.60
CA TRP A 133 -0.23 -8.70 0.70
C TRP A 133 0.77 -7.82 1.46
N ILE A 134 0.32 -7.10 2.50
CA ILE A 134 1.20 -6.31 3.34
C ILE A 134 2.31 -7.18 3.93
N LYS A 135 1.98 -8.36 4.48
CA LYS A 135 2.97 -9.29 5.04
C LYS A 135 3.96 -9.77 3.98
N CYS A 136 3.50 -10.18 2.80
CA CYS A 136 4.39 -10.66 1.73
C CYS A 136 5.48 -9.65 1.35
N PHE A 137 5.15 -8.35 1.34
CA PHE A 137 6.08 -7.32 0.90
C PHE A 137 6.76 -6.55 2.05
N ASN A 138 6.24 -6.62 3.27
CA ASN A 138 6.87 -6.05 4.47
C ASN A 138 7.77 -7.06 5.21
N SER A 139 7.54 -8.37 5.05
CA SER A 139 8.40 -9.43 5.61
C SER A 139 9.62 -9.77 4.76
N ALA A 140 9.70 -9.28 3.51
CA ALA A 140 10.84 -9.47 2.63
C ALA A 140 12.09 -8.62 3.02
N GLN A 141 12.03 -7.86 4.13
CA GLN A 141 13.13 -7.03 4.63
C GLN A 141 13.85 -7.60 5.87
N ASN A 142 13.63 -8.87 6.22
CA ASN A 142 14.36 -9.55 7.32
C ASN A 142 15.18 -10.74 6.82
#